data_AF-A0A923ZHW2-F1
#
_entry.id   AF-A0A923ZHW2-F1
#
_cell.length_a   1.000
_cell.length_b   1.000
_cell.length_c   1.000
_cell.angle_alpha   90.00
_cell.angle_beta   90.00
_cell.angle_gamma   90.00
#
_symmetry.space_group_name_H-M   'P 1'
#
loop_
_entity.id
_entity.type
_entity.pdbx_description
1 polymer ?
#
loop_
_entity_poly.entity_id
_entity_poly.type
_entity_poly.pdbx_seq_one_letter_code
_entity_poly.pdbx_strand_id
1 'polypeptide(L)'
;LDYLLKPVEVEDLKAAVEKVTQKRKQLDGNKRVELLLQNFLEEKIAHQRIAISSMEGLQFVLTDDIIYLEANSNYTSFYLTGNRKIMAAKTLKDFEDILPASLFIRIHHSYLINKNGIEKYIKGEGGQVVMKNGVTLDVARRKKEEFMKAIGH
;
A
#
# COMPACT_ATOMS: atom_id res chain seq x y z
N LEU A 1 -23.53 21.44 0.36
CA LEU A 1 -22.85 20.28 -0.25
C LEU A 1 -21.56 20.75 -0.90
N ASP A 2 -20.69 21.39 -0.13
CA ASP A 2 -19.86 20.85 0.97
C ASP A 2 -18.52 20.32 0.45
N TYR A 3 -17.56 21.23 0.55
CA TYR A 3 -16.14 21.02 0.81
C TYR A 3 -15.33 20.19 -0.18
N LEU A 4 -14.81 20.94 -1.14
CA LEU A 4 -13.36 21.09 -1.34
C LEU A 4 -12.62 21.16 0.02
N LEU A 5 -11.75 20.18 0.29
CA LEU A 5 -10.76 20.18 1.37
C LEU A 5 -9.54 19.46 0.82
N LYS A 6 -8.29 19.90 0.95
CA LYS A 6 -7.61 21.18 1.23
C LYS A 6 -6.12 20.81 1.03
N PRO A 7 -5.23 21.67 0.54
CA PRO A 7 -3.81 21.38 0.40
C PRO A 7 -3.08 21.37 1.77
N VAL A 8 -3.51 20.53 2.71
CA VAL A 8 -3.09 20.60 4.13
C VAL A 8 -1.98 19.61 4.50
N GLU A 9 -1.57 18.69 3.63
CA GLU A 9 -0.54 17.70 3.98
C GLU A 9 0.88 18.08 3.56
N VAL A 10 1.03 19.06 2.65
CA VAL A 10 2.35 19.45 2.12
C VAL A 10 2.98 20.59 2.94
N GLU A 11 2.15 21.48 3.51
CA GLU A 11 2.62 22.62 4.30
C GLU A 11 3.08 22.21 5.71
N ASP A 12 2.38 21.28 6.37
CA ASP A 12 2.80 20.73 7.66
C ASP A 12 4.07 19.87 7.56
N LEU A 13 4.20 19.10 6.46
CA LEU A 13 5.38 18.26 6.23
C LEU A 13 6.64 19.10 5.95
N LYS A 14 6.52 20.18 5.17
CA LYS A 14 7.64 21.12 4.95
C LYS A 14 8.02 21.89 6.22
N ALA A 15 7.03 22.37 6.98
CA ALA A 15 7.27 23.09 8.22
C ALA A 15 7.95 22.21 9.29
N ALA A 16 7.64 20.91 9.32
CA ALA A 16 8.28 19.94 10.21
C ALA A 16 9.74 19.66 9.81
N VAL A 17 10.02 19.52 8.51
CA VAL A 17 11.38 19.26 7.99
C VAL A 17 12.29 20.50 8.12
N GLU A 18 11.76 21.71 7.87
CA GLU A 18 12.52 22.96 8.02
C GLU A 18 12.87 23.27 9.50
N LYS A 19 11.94 23.03 10.43
CA LYS A 19 12.20 23.19 11.87
C LYS A 19 13.31 22.28 12.40
N VAL A 20 13.41 21.06 11.86
CA VAL A 20 14.44 20.08 12.25
C VAL A 20 15.79 20.43 11.64
N THR A 21 15.80 20.93 10.40
CA THR A 21 17.05 21.32 9.71
C THR A 21 17.69 22.56 10.34
N GLN A 22 16.88 23.53 10.81
CA GLN A 22 17.38 24.72 11.51
C GLN A 22 17.90 24.45 12.94
N LYS A 23 17.39 23.42 13.65
CA LYS A 23 17.85 23.06 15.00
C LYS A 23 19.11 22.18 15.05
N ARG A 24 19.63 21.74 13.90
CA ARG A 24 20.85 20.91 13.77
C ARG A 24 22.17 21.63 14.10
N LYS A 25 22.17 22.94 14.41
CA LYS A 25 23.40 23.68 14.74
C LYS A 25 23.83 23.61 16.21
N GLN A 26 23.06 23.03 17.13
CA GLN A 26 23.42 23.02 18.56
C GLN A 26 23.17 21.64 19.22
N LEU A 27 24.15 20.76 19.00
CA LEU A 27 24.79 19.79 19.93
C LEU A 27 23.96 19.04 21.01
N ASP A 28 24.07 17.71 20.92
CA ASP A 28 24.14 16.69 22.00
C ASP A 28 22.89 16.24 22.80
N GLY A 29 21.69 16.78 22.55
CA GLY A 29 20.45 16.31 23.23
C GLY A 29 19.64 15.19 22.53
N ASN A 30 19.97 14.83 21.29
CA ASN A 30 19.01 14.19 20.38
C ASN A 30 18.86 12.67 20.46
N LYS A 31 19.75 11.93 21.11
CA LYS A 31 19.69 10.45 21.06
C LYS A 31 18.38 9.87 21.62
N ARG A 32 17.85 10.42 22.72
CA ARG A 32 16.66 9.87 23.37
C ARG A 32 15.35 10.22 22.62
N VAL A 33 15.30 11.37 21.95
CA VAL A 33 14.14 11.78 21.14
C VAL A 33 14.16 11.11 19.77
N GLU A 34 15.33 10.90 19.19
CA GLU A 34 15.52 10.16 17.93
C GLU A 34 15.19 8.67 18.10
N LEU A 35 15.51 8.07 19.25
CA LEU A 35 15.08 6.71 19.61
C LEU A 35 13.58 6.62 19.88
N LEU A 36 12.95 7.64 20.50
CA LEU A 36 11.49 7.66 20.68
C LEU A 36 10.73 7.87 19.35
N LEU A 37 11.29 8.63 18.39
CA LEU A 37 10.76 8.76 17.03
C LEU A 37 11.00 7.52 16.18
N GLN A 38 12.15 6.87 16.31
CA GLN A 38 12.42 5.57 15.69
C GLN A 38 11.44 4.52 16.19
N ASN A 39 11.24 4.37 17.51
CA ASN A 39 10.27 3.43 18.05
C ASN A 39 8.81 3.77 17.68
N PHE A 40 8.45 5.06 17.59
CA PHE A 40 7.10 5.50 17.21
C PHE A 40 6.82 5.32 15.71
N LEU A 41 7.83 5.52 14.85
CA LEU A 41 7.78 5.13 13.43
C LEU A 41 7.76 3.61 13.31
N GLU A 42 8.54 2.89 14.09
CA GLU A 42 8.58 1.42 14.11
C GLU A 42 7.24 0.83 14.56
N GLU A 43 6.51 1.40 15.54
CA GLU A 43 5.17 0.93 15.95
C GLU A 43 4.05 1.27 14.95
N LYS A 44 4.12 2.40 14.24
CA LYS A 44 3.12 2.77 13.20
C LYS A 44 3.37 2.07 11.86
N ILE A 45 4.63 1.79 11.54
CA ILE A 45 5.06 1.05 10.36
C ILE A 45 4.98 -0.46 10.62
N ALA A 46 5.04 -0.91 11.90
CA ALA A 46 5.12 -2.32 12.25
C ALA A 46 4.09 -3.16 11.50
N HIS A 47 2.79 -2.94 11.61
CA HIS A 47 1.83 -3.94 11.12
C HIS A 47 0.41 -3.37 11.00
N GLN A 48 0.08 -2.66 9.91
CA GLN A 48 -1.33 -2.33 9.64
C GLN A 48 -2.09 -3.64 9.41
N ARG A 49 -2.97 -4.00 10.35
CA ARG A 49 -3.82 -5.17 10.25
C ARG A 49 -5.15 -4.79 9.62
N ILE A 50 -5.56 -5.52 8.61
CA ILE A 50 -6.91 -5.45 8.06
C ILE A 50 -7.72 -6.65 8.58
N ALA A 51 -8.96 -6.37 8.97
CA ALA A 51 -9.93 -7.39 9.32
C ALA A 51 -10.72 -7.79 8.05
N ILE A 52 -10.67 -9.07 7.71
CA ILE A 52 -11.28 -9.64 6.52
C ILE A 52 -12.42 -10.55 6.94
N SER A 53 -13.65 -10.19 6.59
CA SER A 53 -14.83 -11.03 6.79
C SER A 53 -14.87 -12.13 5.72
N SER A 54 -14.61 -13.37 6.13
CA SER A 54 -14.64 -14.57 5.32
C SER A 54 -15.78 -15.50 5.76
N MET A 55 -16.02 -16.58 5.01
CA MET A 55 -17.01 -17.61 5.40
C MET A 55 -16.67 -18.29 6.73
N GLU A 56 -15.38 -18.37 7.06
CA GLU A 56 -14.88 -18.99 8.29
C GLU A 56 -14.91 -18.03 9.50
N GLY A 57 -15.31 -16.77 9.28
CA GLY A 57 -15.33 -15.72 10.29
C GLY A 57 -14.38 -14.57 9.95
N LEU A 58 -13.99 -13.83 11.00
CA LEU A 58 -13.15 -12.63 10.88
C LEU A 58 -11.67 -12.99 10.97
N GLN A 59 -10.91 -12.74 9.91
CA GLN A 59 -9.47 -13.00 9.85
C GLN A 59 -8.68 -11.68 9.88
N PHE A 60 -7.65 -11.59 10.72
CA PHE A 60 -6.81 -10.40 10.83
C PHE A 60 -5.46 -10.61 10.15
N VAL A 61 -5.21 -9.86 9.09
CA VAL A 61 -4.05 -10.03 8.21
C VAL A 61 -3.20 -8.76 8.19
N LEU A 62 -1.88 -8.95 8.21
CA LEU A 62 -0.91 -7.87 8.02
C LEU A 62 -0.94 -7.38 6.59
N THR A 63 -0.97 -6.07 6.36
CA THR A 63 -0.88 -5.50 5.00
C THR A 63 0.36 -5.97 4.25
N ASP A 64 1.48 -6.15 4.95
CA ASP A 64 2.74 -6.66 4.38
C ASP A 64 2.69 -8.13 3.98
N ASP A 65 1.80 -8.92 4.58
CA ASP A 65 1.57 -10.30 4.15
C ASP A 65 0.77 -10.37 2.84
N ILE A 66 0.10 -9.29 2.43
CA ILE A 66 -0.74 -9.29 1.24
C ILE A 66 0.13 -9.05 0.01
N ILE A 67 0.10 -10.01 -0.93
CA ILE A 67 0.80 -9.91 -2.21
C ILE A 67 -0.08 -9.19 -3.24
N TYR A 68 -1.29 -9.68 -3.43
CA TYR A 68 -2.29 -9.05 -4.30
C TYR A 68 -3.70 -9.52 -3.94
N LEU A 69 -4.68 -8.80 -4.46
CA LEU A 69 -6.10 -9.14 -4.41
C LEU A 69 -6.62 -9.35 -5.84
N GLU A 70 -7.54 -10.30 -5.97
CA GLU A 70 -8.22 -10.63 -7.21
C GLU A 70 -9.74 -10.51 -7.04
N ALA A 71 -10.39 -9.80 -7.95
CA ALA A 71 -11.84 -9.72 -8.00
C ALA A 71 -12.44 -11.05 -8.51
N ASN A 72 -13.40 -11.58 -7.77
CA ASN A 72 -14.23 -12.72 -8.16
C ASN A 72 -15.72 -12.31 -8.02
N SER A 73 -16.23 -11.59 -9.00
CA SER A 73 -17.57 -10.98 -9.00
C SER A 73 -17.83 -10.13 -7.74
N ASN A 74 -18.65 -10.62 -6.81
CA ASN A 74 -18.99 -9.92 -5.56
C ASN A 74 -18.05 -10.26 -4.39
N TYR A 75 -17.02 -11.06 -4.66
CA TYR A 75 -16.03 -11.49 -3.68
C TYR A 75 -14.64 -11.03 -4.10
N THR A 76 -13.73 -10.99 -3.13
CA THR A 76 -12.32 -10.69 -3.39
C THR A 76 -11.45 -11.75 -2.77
N SER A 77 -10.55 -12.32 -3.56
CA SER A 77 -9.55 -13.26 -3.10
C SER A 77 -8.27 -12.51 -2.72
N PHE A 78 -7.84 -12.66 -1.47
CA PHE A 78 -6.55 -12.20 -0.98
C PHE A 78 -5.53 -13.30 -1.18
N TYR A 79 -4.43 -12.99 -1.86
CA TYR A 79 -3.28 -13.85 -2.00
C TYR A 79 -2.19 -13.34 -1.07
N LEU A 80 -1.84 -14.16 -0.08
CA LEU A 80 -0.91 -13.81 0.99
C LEU A 80 0.41 -14.56 0.86
N THR A 81 1.41 -14.10 1.61
CA THR A 81 2.66 -14.82 1.86
C THR A 81 2.41 -16.25 2.35
N GLY A 82 3.31 -17.16 1.96
CA GLY A 82 3.20 -18.58 2.29
C GLY A 82 2.07 -19.32 1.56
N ASN A 83 1.68 -18.86 0.37
CA ASN A 83 0.60 -19.44 -0.46
C ASN A 83 -0.76 -19.54 0.25
N ARG A 84 -1.01 -18.70 1.26
CA ARG A 84 -2.31 -18.62 1.91
C ARG A 84 -3.28 -17.80 1.05
N LYS A 85 -4.54 -18.22 1.04
CA LYS A 85 -5.62 -17.55 0.30
C LYS A 85 -6.81 -17.34 1.21
N ILE A 86 -7.39 -16.14 1.17
CA ILE A 86 -8.62 -15.81 1.92
C ILE A 86 -9.63 -15.24 0.95
N MET A 87 -10.87 -15.71 1.02
CA MET A 87 -11.98 -15.14 0.24
C MET A 87 -12.82 -14.23 1.13
N ALA A 88 -12.98 -12.99 0.71
CA ALA A 88 -13.73 -11.97 1.41
C ALA A 88 -15.04 -11.65 0.69
N ALA A 89 -16.11 -11.47 1.46
CA ALA A 89 -17.45 -11.10 0.96
C ALA A 89 -17.59 -9.58 0.72
N LYS A 90 -16.61 -8.98 0.04
CA LYS A 90 -16.60 -7.58 -0.39
C LYS A 90 -15.95 -7.46 -1.76
N THR A 91 -16.25 -6.38 -2.47
CA THR A 91 -15.70 -6.15 -3.81
C THR A 91 -14.27 -5.63 -3.74
N LEU A 92 -13.55 -5.76 -4.86
CA LEU A 92 -12.17 -5.24 -4.96
C LEU A 92 -12.12 -3.72 -4.73
N LYS A 93 -13.18 -3.00 -5.11
CA LYS A 93 -13.29 -1.55 -4.91
C LYS A 93 -13.38 -1.20 -3.43
N ASP A 94 -14.16 -1.95 -2.65
CA ASP A 94 -14.25 -1.73 -1.20
C ASP A 94 -12.86 -1.85 -0.54
N PHE A 95 -12.02 -2.77 -1.01
CA PHE A 95 -10.66 -2.92 -0.50
C PHE A 95 -9.68 -1.88 -1.05
N GLU A 96 -9.88 -1.41 -2.27
CA GLU A 96 -9.11 -0.29 -2.84
C GLU A 96 -9.28 0.99 -2.01
N ASP A 97 -10.49 1.24 -1.48
CA ASP A 97 -10.78 2.41 -0.64
C ASP A 97 -10.26 2.29 0.81
N ILE A 98 -10.08 1.06 1.31
CA ILE A 98 -9.65 0.79 2.70
C ILE A 98 -8.12 0.61 2.80
N LEU A 99 -7.51 0.01 1.78
CA LEU A 99 -6.08 -0.31 1.81
C LEU A 99 -5.23 0.94 1.55
N PRO A 100 -4.04 1.06 2.16
CA PRO A 100 -3.19 2.22 1.96
C PRO A 100 -2.76 2.37 0.51
N ALA A 101 -3.13 3.47 -0.14
CA ALA A 101 -2.70 3.78 -1.51
C ALA A 101 -1.16 3.94 -1.62
N SER A 102 -0.46 4.16 -0.50
CA SER A 102 1.00 4.12 -0.43
C SER A 102 1.58 2.74 -0.68
N LEU A 103 0.84 1.67 -0.40
CA LEU A 103 1.26 0.27 -0.58
C LEU A 103 0.54 -0.42 -1.74
N PHE A 104 -0.74 -0.14 -1.95
CA PHE A 104 -1.55 -0.86 -2.93
C PHE A 104 -1.82 -0.01 -4.18
N ILE A 105 -1.88 -0.66 -5.34
CA ILE A 105 -2.25 -0.02 -6.61
C ILE A 105 -3.07 -0.95 -7.49
N ARG A 106 -4.12 -0.39 -8.10
CA ARG A 106 -5.01 -1.12 -8.99
C ARG A 106 -4.48 -1.11 -10.42
N ILE A 107 -3.97 -2.26 -10.86
CA ILE A 107 -3.38 -2.41 -12.20
C ILE A 107 -4.38 -2.90 -13.25
N HIS A 108 -5.47 -3.53 -12.82
CA HIS A 108 -6.47 -4.12 -13.70
C HIS A 108 -7.87 -4.00 -13.09
N HIS A 109 -8.92 -4.27 -13.88
CA HIS A 109 -10.27 -4.30 -13.31
C HIS A 109 -10.42 -5.40 -12.25
N SER A 110 -9.66 -6.49 -12.41
CA SER A 110 -9.65 -7.65 -11.50
C SER A 110 -8.49 -7.67 -10.51
N TYR A 111 -7.50 -6.78 -10.59
CA TYR A 111 -6.27 -6.91 -9.77
C TYR A 111 -5.89 -5.61 -9.05
N LEU A 112 -5.68 -5.73 -7.74
CA LEU A 112 -5.09 -4.74 -6.85
C LEU A 112 -3.83 -5.36 -6.24
N ILE A 113 -2.66 -4.79 -6.49
CA ILE A 113 -1.38 -5.39 -6.08
C ILE A 113 -0.72 -4.60 -4.95
N ASN A 114 0.08 -5.27 -4.12
CA ASN A 114 0.99 -4.62 -3.20
C ASN A 114 2.30 -4.26 -3.94
N LYS A 115 2.66 -2.98 -3.93
CA LYS A 115 3.88 -2.44 -4.55
C LYS A 115 5.15 -3.08 -3.98
N ASN A 116 5.18 -3.37 -2.68
CA ASN A 116 6.31 -4.06 -2.04
C ASN A 116 6.46 -5.51 -2.51
N GLY A 117 5.42 -6.08 -3.13
CA GLY A 117 5.37 -7.44 -3.67
C GLY A 117 5.80 -7.56 -5.12
N ILE A 118 6.17 -6.46 -5.80
CA ILE A 118 6.57 -6.47 -7.21
C ILE A 118 8.00 -7.01 -7.34
N GLU A 119 8.20 -7.97 -8.24
CA GLU A 119 9.52 -8.51 -8.58
C GLU A 119 10.05 -7.92 -9.88
N LYS A 120 9.26 -7.94 -10.95
CA LYS A 120 9.64 -7.36 -12.25
C LYS A 120 8.42 -6.90 -13.05
N TYR A 121 8.63 -5.90 -13.89
CA TYR A 121 7.66 -5.47 -14.89
C TYR A 121 8.15 -5.84 -16.30
N ILE A 122 7.30 -6.55 -17.05
CA ILE A 122 7.55 -6.98 -18.43
C ILE A 122 6.88 -5.98 -19.37
N LYS A 123 7.69 -5.32 -20.19
CA LYS A 123 7.20 -4.34 -21.17
C LYS A 123 6.39 -5.03 -22.26
N GLY A 124 5.25 -4.42 -22.59
CA GLY A 124 4.37 -4.88 -23.66
C GLY A 124 3.19 -3.92 -23.87
N GLU A 125 2.21 -4.37 -24.64
CA GLU A 125 0.97 -3.64 -24.91
C GLU A 125 0.04 -3.71 -23.68
N GLY A 126 0.22 -2.77 -22.74
CA GLY A 126 -0.33 -2.83 -21.37
C GLY A 126 0.75 -3.24 -20.37
N GLY A 127 1.50 -4.31 -20.69
CA GLY A 127 2.58 -4.84 -19.88
C GLY A 127 2.09 -5.79 -18.78
N GLN A 128 3.03 -6.48 -18.13
CA GLN A 128 2.73 -7.48 -17.10
C GLN A 128 3.61 -7.25 -15.87
N VAL A 129 3.07 -7.52 -14.69
CA VAL A 129 3.79 -7.47 -13.42
C VAL A 129 3.97 -8.87 -12.90
N VAL A 130 5.21 -9.24 -12.59
CA VAL A 130 5.51 -10.48 -11.87
C VAL A 130 5.65 -10.14 -10.40
N MET A 131 4.88 -10.84 -9.57
CA MET A 131 4.83 -10.70 -8.13
C MET A 131 5.85 -11.65 -7.46
N LYS A 132 6.23 -11.39 -6.21
CA LYS A 132 7.19 -12.20 -5.42
C LYS A 132 6.81 -13.68 -5.24
N ASN A 133 5.55 -14.06 -5.48
CA ASN A 133 5.12 -15.46 -5.49
C ASN A 133 5.23 -16.12 -6.88
N GLY A 134 5.86 -15.45 -7.86
CA GLY A 134 6.02 -15.92 -9.23
C GLY A 134 4.81 -15.73 -10.14
N VAL A 135 3.66 -15.25 -9.60
CA VAL A 135 2.46 -15.02 -10.41
C VAL A 135 2.66 -13.80 -11.30
N THR A 136 2.28 -13.94 -12.58
CA THR A 136 2.29 -12.85 -13.56
C THR A 136 0.87 -12.31 -13.73
N LEU A 137 0.70 -11.00 -13.57
CA LEU A 137 -0.57 -10.29 -13.64
C LEU A 137 -0.53 -9.24 -14.75
N ASP A 138 -1.57 -9.21 -15.59
CA ASP A 138 -1.68 -8.21 -16.67
C ASP A 138 -2.02 -6.83 -16.12
N VAL A 139 -1.38 -5.80 -16.70
CA VAL A 139 -1.70 -4.40 -16.45
C VAL A 139 -2.64 -3.91 -17.55
N ALA A 140 -3.79 -3.37 -17.16
CA ALA A 140 -4.72 -2.77 -18.12
C ALA A 140 -4.03 -1.61 -18.85
N ARG A 141 -4.18 -1.51 -20.18
CA ARG A 141 -3.59 -0.44 -21.00
C ARG A 141 -3.85 0.96 -20.44
N ARG A 142 -5.09 1.21 -19.99
CA ARG A 142 -5.53 2.47 -19.37
C ARG A 142 -4.90 2.77 -18.00
N LYS A 143 -4.40 1.75 -17.30
CA LYS A 143 -3.76 1.85 -15.98
C LYS A 143 -2.24 1.87 -16.07
N LYS A 144 -1.66 1.59 -17.24
CA LYS A 144 -0.21 1.55 -17.46
C LYS A 144 0.48 2.83 -17.01
N GLU A 145 -0.02 4.00 -17.42
CA GLU A 145 0.62 5.28 -17.06
C GLU A 145 0.59 5.54 -15.55
N GLU A 146 -0.56 5.29 -14.90
CA GLU A 146 -0.73 5.38 -13.45
C GLU A 146 0.19 4.41 -12.71
N PHE A 147 0.29 3.17 -13.20
CA PHE A 147 1.17 2.15 -12.65
C PHE A 147 2.64 2.55 -12.74
N MET A 148 3.10 3.00 -13.91
CA MET A 148 4.50 3.43 -14.12
C MET A 148 4.87 4.59 -13.16
N LYS A 149 4.00 5.61 -13.07
CA LYS A 149 4.16 6.73 -12.12
C LYS A 149 4.28 6.25 -10.68
N ALA A 150 3.46 5.28 -10.28
CA ALA A 150 3.45 4.77 -8.91
C ALA A 150 4.69 3.94 -8.54
N ILE A 151 5.41 3.39 -9.53
CA ILE A 151 6.69 2.68 -9.33
C ILE A 151 7.92 3.57 -9.63
N GLY A 152 7.72 4.86 -9.90
CA GLY A 152 8.80 5.83 -10.09
C GLY A 152 9.42 5.88 -11.49
N HIS A 153 8.69 5.46 -12.52
CA HIS A 153 9.11 5.50 -13.94
C HIS A 153 8.12 6.27 -14.82
#